data_AF-A0A1G5F3X4-F1
#
_entry.id   AF-A0A1G5F3X4-F1
#
_cell.length_a   1.000
_cell.length_b   1.000
_cell.length_c   1.000
_cell.angle_alpha   90.00
_cell.angle_beta   90.00
_cell.angle_gamma   90.00
#
_symmetry.space_group_name_H-M   'P 1'
#
loop_
_entity.id
_entity.type
_entity.pdbx_description
1 polymer ?
#
loop_
_entity_poly.entity_id
_entity_poly.type
_entity_poly.pdbx_seq_one_letter_code
_entity_poly.pdbx_strand_id
1 'polypeptide(L)'
;MKNIHEAYQKRYSYYDKLSIKLTKDINLISNMRLLLFIIAAITLYILRNSSFTIIWAIIAIAMLIFVNLIWLHQSNKNKHKYVSHLKFINDKGLKRLKGEWNKFDDVGVEFSDSNHPFLNDLDIFGQGSLFQMINETKTQMGRKALAKILTATECNKEIIVKNQQAIKELSKKRWWRQRLAVEGMMIEGKDISNEDLVNWGTAKNQIYRSFGIIILIRALPIMLMISLVAAFFLEQITFKIPIYLFLLNSSIIGLNIKNINNELNKVLKYKNQIKKYKRIIIHFEKELFQSEYIKELKKGLINDNGKTAVVQLKKLERLVDSILNRTNFVFFPINIILLWDYQCLIALEKWRSQSGGLIKEWLNSIGEIEGLSSLALIPYENPNWVYPSITDKPSNFTAIKMGHPLLGNKQVYNDISFGDAKVLLITGSNMSGKSTLLRSAGINLVLAYAGVPVCANYFELSIMNVYTCMRISDNLEKSISSFYAELLRIKSIVEAGKGHKPVFFLLDEIFKGTNSQDRHLGAKLLIKQLYENGAIGFVSTHDLELADMERETNEKLINYHFQEHYKNNEIFFDYRLRRGVSTTRNALYLMRLAGVETGYN
;
A
#
# COMPACT_ATOMS: atom_id res chain seq x y z
N MET A 1 -9.12 15.39 18.18
CA MET A 1 -8.17 14.31 18.55
C MET A 1 -8.63 13.44 19.72
N LYS A 2 -9.09 13.98 20.87
CA LYS A 2 -9.54 13.16 22.03
C LYS A 2 -10.53 12.03 21.68
N ASN A 3 -11.58 12.34 20.91
CA ASN A 3 -12.56 11.35 20.44
C ASN A 3 -11.94 10.22 19.58
N ILE A 4 -10.96 10.52 18.72
CA ILE A 4 -10.31 9.49 17.86
C ILE A 4 -9.37 8.60 18.67
N HIS A 5 -8.59 9.20 19.58
CA HIS A 5 -7.73 8.46 20.50
C HIS A 5 -8.56 7.49 21.36
N GLU A 6 -9.65 7.96 21.95
CA GLU A 6 -10.60 7.13 22.70
C GLU A 6 -11.21 6.03 21.81
N ALA A 7 -11.54 6.34 20.56
CA ALA A 7 -12.09 5.38 19.63
C ALA A 7 -11.10 4.26 19.24
N TYR A 8 -9.80 4.53 19.18
CA TYR A 8 -8.76 3.51 19.02
C TYR A 8 -8.52 2.75 20.33
N GLN A 9 -8.41 3.45 21.47
CA GLN A 9 -8.14 2.86 22.78
C GLN A 9 -9.25 1.87 23.22
N LYS A 10 -10.52 2.26 23.03
CA LYS A 10 -11.67 1.40 23.33
C LYS A 10 -11.62 0.10 22.54
N ARG A 11 -11.19 0.17 21.27
CA ARG A 11 -11.11 -0.99 20.38
C ARG A 11 -9.90 -1.86 20.63
N TYR A 12 -8.75 -1.24 20.88
CA TYR A 12 -7.57 -1.94 21.36
C TYR A 12 -7.93 -2.77 22.60
N SER A 13 -8.53 -2.14 23.61
CA SER A 13 -8.94 -2.80 24.86
C SER A 13 -9.98 -3.91 24.63
N TYR A 14 -10.93 -3.70 23.72
CA TYR A 14 -11.91 -4.72 23.36
C TYR A 14 -11.25 -5.96 22.72
N TYR A 15 -10.39 -5.76 21.72
CA TYR A 15 -9.71 -6.87 21.04
C TYR A 15 -8.66 -7.53 21.91
N ASP A 16 -8.04 -6.79 22.83
CA ASP A 16 -7.14 -7.34 23.84
C ASP A 16 -7.87 -8.31 24.78
N LYS A 17 -8.99 -7.88 25.37
CA LYS A 17 -9.85 -8.74 26.20
C LYS A 17 -10.33 -9.98 25.43
N LEU A 18 -10.73 -9.80 24.16
CA LEU A 18 -11.19 -10.90 23.31
C LEU A 18 -10.05 -11.87 22.96
N SER A 19 -8.85 -11.36 22.70
CA SER A 19 -7.64 -12.18 22.46
C SER A 19 -7.32 -13.02 23.69
N ILE A 20 -7.30 -12.41 24.89
CA ILE A 20 -7.07 -13.13 26.17
C ILE A 20 -8.13 -14.23 26.38
N LYS A 21 -9.41 -13.94 26.13
CA LYS A 21 -10.49 -14.94 26.22
C LYS A 21 -10.25 -16.11 25.25
N LEU A 22 -9.95 -15.81 23.98
CA LEU A 22 -9.68 -16.83 22.97
C LEU A 22 -8.45 -17.68 23.32
N THR A 23 -7.40 -17.10 23.90
CA THR A 23 -6.24 -17.86 24.40
C THR A 23 -6.65 -18.87 25.47
N LYS A 24 -7.50 -18.46 26.43
CA LYS A 24 -8.05 -19.37 27.45
C LYS A 24 -8.87 -20.50 26.82
N ASP A 25 -9.76 -20.17 25.88
CA ASP A 25 -10.60 -21.17 25.18
C ASP A 25 -9.74 -22.16 24.37
N ILE A 26 -8.68 -21.69 23.70
CA ILE A 26 -7.74 -22.53 22.94
C ILE A 26 -7.04 -23.52 23.86
N ASN A 27 -6.55 -23.05 25.02
CA ASN A 27 -5.88 -23.88 26.01
C ASN A 27 -6.84 -24.90 26.65
N LEU A 28 -8.06 -24.48 26.98
CA LEU A 28 -9.10 -25.37 27.50
C LEU A 28 -9.39 -26.51 26.53
N ILE A 29 -9.62 -26.20 25.24
CA ILE A 29 -9.88 -27.22 24.21
C ILE A 29 -8.66 -28.13 24.03
N SER A 30 -7.44 -27.59 24.12
CA SER A 30 -6.21 -28.40 24.08
C SER A 30 -6.17 -29.41 25.23
N ASN A 31 -6.50 -28.98 26.45
CA ASN A 31 -6.55 -29.85 27.62
C ASN A 31 -7.69 -30.87 27.52
N MET A 32 -8.86 -30.50 27.01
CA MET A 32 -9.96 -31.44 26.75
C MET A 32 -9.57 -32.56 25.78
N ARG A 33 -8.77 -32.26 24.74
CA ARG A 33 -8.25 -33.26 23.81
C ARG A 33 -7.31 -34.26 24.49
N LEU A 34 -6.42 -33.76 25.36
CA LEU A 34 -5.53 -34.61 26.15
C LEU A 34 -6.32 -35.50 27.12
N LEU A 35 -7.29 -34.91 27.83
CA LEU A 35 -8.16 -35.63 28.74
C LEU A 35 -8.96 -36.72 28.01
N LEU A 36 -9.54 -36.41 26.85
CA LEU A 36 -10.26 -37.38 26.03
C LEU A 36 -9.37 -38.54 25.60
N PHE A 37 -8.11 -38.27 25.24
CA PHE A 37 -7.14 -39.31 24.88
C PHE A 37 -6.83 -40.22 26.07
N ILE A 38 -6.62 -39.65 27.26
CA ILE A 38 -6.37 -40.42 28.49
C ILE A 38 -7.60 -41.27 28.86
N ILE A 39 -8.81 -40.68 28.85
CA ILE A 39 -10.05 -41.39 29.13
C ILE A 39 -10.27 -42.53 28.13
N ALA A 40 -10.04 -42.29 26.84
CA ALA A 40 -10.16 -43.32 25.82
C ALA A 40 -9.16 -44.47 26.07
N ALA A 41 -7.89 -44.16 26.39
CA ALA A 41 -6.88 -45.17 26.69
C ALA A 41 -7.23 -46.03 27.92
N ILE A 42 -7.69 -45.39 29.01
CA ILE A 42 -8.14 -46.08 30.23
C ILE A 42 -9.36 -46.97 29.93
N THR A 43 -10.34 -46.43 29.20
CA THR A 43 -11.56 -47.16 28.84
C THR A 43 -11.24 -48.39 27.98
N LEU A 44 -10.32 -48.26 27.03
CA LEU A 44 -9.84 -49.38 26.21
C LEU A 44 -9.09 -50.44 27.03
N TYR A 45 -8.31 -50.02 28.03
CA TYR A 45 -7.63 -50.95 28.93
C TYR A 45 -8.63 -51.75 29.79
N ILE A 46 -9.64 -51.09 30.37
CA ILE A 46 -10.68 -51.73 31.19
C ILE A 46 -11.53 -52.68 30.36
N LEU A 47 -11.91 -52.28 29.14
CA LEU A 47 -12.79 -53.07 28.26
C LEU A 47 -12.04 -54.07 27.37
N ARG A 48 -10.76 -54.36 27.64
CA ARG A 48 -9.93 -55.26 26.82
C ARG A 48 -10.54 -56.66 26.64
N ASN A 49 -11.30 -57.13 27.64
CA ASN A 49 -11.93 -58.45 27.62
C ASN A 49 -13.40 -58.42 27.17
N SER A 50 -13.93 -57.25 26.78
CA SER A 50 -15.31 -57.08 26.30
C SER A 50 -15.44 -57.44 24.81
N SER A 51 -16.67 -57.48 24.28
CA SER A 51 -16.90 -57.76 22.86
C SER A 51 -16.24 -56.69 21.97
N PHE A 52 -15.65 -57.14 20.86
CA PHE A 52 -14.98 -56.28 19.88
C PHE A 52 -15.88 -55.15 19.38
N THR A 53 -17.18 -55.42 19.23
CA THR A 53 -18.19 -54.43 18.80
C THR A 53 -18.29 -53.22 19.72
N ILE A 54 -18.26 -53.42 21.05
CA ILE A 54 -18.34 -52.34 22.04
C ILE A 54 -17.08 -51.48 21.99
N ILE A 55 -15.91 -52.11 21.86
CA ILE A 55 -14.61 -51.43 21.75
C ILE A 55 -14.59 -50.49 20.54
N TRP A 56 -14.99 -50.97 19.36
CA TRP A 56 -15.03 -50.13 18.15
C TRP A 56 -16.05 -49.00 18.22
N ALA A 57 -17.21 -49.23 18.84
CA ALA A 57 -18.20 -48.17 19.03
C ALA A 57 -17.64 -47.02 19.88
N ILE A 58 -16.95 -47.35 20.98
CA ILE A 58 -16.32 -46.35 21.86
C ILE A 58 -15.20 -45.60 21.13
N ILE A 59 -14.35 -46.31 20.38
CA ILE A 59 -13.30 -45.68 19.56
C ILE A 59 -13.92 -44.70 18.56
N ALA A 60 -14.98 -45.11 17.86
CA ALA A 60 -15.65 -44.27 16.88
C ALA A 60 -16.23 -42.99 17.50
N ILE A 61 -16.89 -43.11 18.66
CA ILE A 61 -17.42 -41.94 19.41
C ILE A 61 -16.29 -41.03 19.87
N ALA A 62 -15.24 -41.60 20.48
CA ALA A 62 -14.08 -40.82 20.93
C ALA A 62 -13.39 -40.11 19.76
N MET A 63 -13.27 -40.77 18.61
CA MET A 63 -12.70 -40.19 17.40
C MET A 63 -13.56 -39.04 16.86
N LEU A 64 -14.88 -39.18 16.86
CA LEU A 64 -15.81 -38.11 16.44
C LEU A 64 -15.70 -36.88 17.34
N ILE A 65 -15.68 -37.08 18.66
CA ILE A 65 -15.48 -35.99 19.63
C ILE A 65 -14.11 -35.34 19.42
N PHE A 66 -13.06 -36.15 19.23
CA PHE A 66 -11.71 -35.66 19.03
C PHE A 66 -11.57 -34.80 17.75
N VAL A 67 -12.17 -35.25 16.64
CA VAL A 67 -12.20 -34.49 15.38
C VAL A 67 -12.95 -33.17 15.56
N ASN A 68 -14.08 -33.17 16.28
CA ASN A 68 -14.81 -31.94 16.60
C ASN A 68 -13.97 -30.98 17.45
N LEU A 69 -13.25 -31.48 18.46
CA LEU A 69 -12.35 -30.66 19.28
C LEU A 69 -11.18 -30.09 18.47
N ILE A 70 -10.61 -30.85 17.52
CA ILE A 70 -9.60 -30.33 16.58
C ILE A 70 -10.17 -29.17 15.76
N TRP A 71 -11.38 -29.35 15.23
CA TRP A 71 -12.03 -28.32 14.42
C TRP A 71 -12.31 -27.05 15.23
N LEU A 72 -12.85 -27.18 16.44
CA LEU A 72 -13.07 -26.07 17.37
C LEU A 72 -11.77 -25.37 17.74
N HIS A 73 -10.71 -26.13 18.04
CA HIS A 73 -9.38 -25.58 18.35
C HIS A 73 -8.84 -24.77 17.17
N GLN A 74 -8.87 -25.32 15.95
CA GLN A 74 -8.38 -24.65 14.75
C GLN A 74 -9.22 -23.41 14.40
N SER A 75 -10.54 -23.49 14.59
CA SER A 75 -11.46 -22.35 14.43
C SER A 75 -11.12 -21.21 15.41
N ASN A 76 -10.92 -21.53 16.70
CA ASN A 76 -10.55 -20.54 17.70
C ASN A 76 -9.15 -19.95 17.47
N LYS A 77 -8.19 -20.75 17.00
CA LYS A 77 -6.86 -20.27 16.60
C LYS A 77 -6.94 -19.26 15.45
N ASN A 78 -7.76 -19.54 14.44
CA ASN A 78 -8.01 -18.62 13.32
C ASN A 78 -8.70 -17.33 13.78
N LYS A 79 -9.70 -17.42 14.68
CA LYS A 79 -10.35 -16.25 15.29
C LYS A 79 -9.37 -15.43 16.10
N HIS A 80 -8.52 -16.07 16.91
CA HIS A 80 -7.49 -15.40 17.70
C HIS A 80 -6.54 -14.63 16.80
N LYS A 81 -6.01 -15.26 15.73
CA LYS A 81 -5.15 -14.59 14.75
C LYS A 81 -5.82 -13.34 14.15
N TYR A 82 -7.09 -13.45 13.74
CA TYR A 82 -7.86 -12.32 13.21
C TYR A 82 -8.00 -11.17 14.22
N VAL A 83 -8.32 -11.50 15.47
CA VAL A 83 -8.45 -10.52 16.57
C VAL A 83 -7.10 -9.88 16.92
N SER A 84 -6.01 -10.65 16.92
CA SER A 84 -4.65 -10.13 17.15
C SER A 84 -4.25 -9.11 16.08
N HIS A 85 -4.56 -9.35 14.80
CA HIS A 85 -4.32 -8.38 13.73
C HIS A 85 -5.18 -7.11 13.90
N LEU A 86 -6.44 -7.24 14.31
CA LEU A 86 -7.27 -6.07 14.63
C LEU A 86 -6.71 -5.28 15.82
N LYS A 87 -6.24 -5.96 16.88
CA LYS A 87 -5.55 -5.32 18.01
C LYS A 87 -4.32 -4.56 17.53
N PHE A 88 -3.47 -5.19 16.71
CA PHE A 88 -2.28 -4.59 16.12
C PHE A 88 -2.57 -3.32 15.30
N ILE A 89 -3.58 -3.34 14.43
CA ILE A 89 -3.94 -2.15 13.64
C ILE A 89 -4.39 -0.97 14.53
N ASN A 90 -5.14 -1.26 15.60
CA ASN A 90 -5.58 -0.20 16.52
C ASN A 90 -4.41 0.32 17.39
N ASP A 91 -3.46 -0.54 17.76
CA ASP A 91 -2.20 -0.14 18.41
C ASP A 91 -1.36 0.76 17.50
N LYS A 92 -1.23 0.40 16.22
CA LYS A 92 -0.54 1.22 15.22
C LYS A 92 -1.20 2.60 15.05
N GLY A 93 -2.53 2.66 15.08
CA GLY A 93 -3.28 3.92 15.12
C GLY A 93 -2.98 4.78 16.35
N LEU A 94 -2.89 4.18 17.54
CA LEU A 94 -2.50 4.89 18.76
C LEU A 94 -1.07 5.44 18.68
N LYS A 95 -0.12 4.64 18.15
CA LYS A 95 1.27 5.05 17.93
C LYS A 95 1.37 6.22 16.95
N ARG A 96 0.59 6.21 15.86
CA ARG A 96 0.48 7.36 14.94
C ARG A 96 0.07 8.64 15.66
N LEU A 97 -1.02 8.58 16.44
CA LEU A 97 -1.53 9.75 17.17
C LEU A 97 -0.55 10.29 18.23
N LYS A 98 0.35 9.44 18.74
CA LYS A 98 1.43 9.82 19.67
C LYS A 98 2.69 10.35 18.96
N GLY A 99 2.77 10.29 17.64
CA GLY A 99 3.96 10.67 16.87
C GLY A 99 5.05 9.59 16.83
N GLU A 100 4.75 8.34 17.20
CA GLU A 100 5.70 7.21 17.20
C GLU A 100 5.70 6.44 15.87
N TRP A 101 5.10 6.99 14.81
CA TRP A 101 4.97 6.35 13.50
C TRP A 101 6.30 6.24 12.74
N ASN A 102 7.28 7.06 13.09
CA ASN A 102 8.64 6.95 12.57
C ASN A 102 9.34 5.64 12.96
N LYS A 103 8.79 4.86 13.89
CA LYS A 103 9.32 3.54 14.27
C LYS A 103 8.70 2.39 13.47
N PHE A 104 7.82 2.67 12.51
CA PHE A 104 7.23 1.61 11.69
C PHE A 104 8.25 1.07 10.69
N ASP A 105 8.35 -0.25 10.55
CA ASP A 105 9.38 -0.90 9.72
C ASP A 105 9.30 -0.54 8.23
N ASP A 106 8.12 -0.13 7.79
CA ASP A 106 7.80 0.04 6.38
C ASP A 106 7.98 1.48 5.90
N VAL A 107 9.13 1.73 5.28
CA VAL A 107 9.59 3.06 4.85
C VAL A 107 9.42 3.33 3.35
N GLY A 108 9.07 2.32 2.53
CA GLY A 108 8.84 2.50 1.10
C GLY A 108 10.08 2.90 0.28
N VAL A 109 11.29 2.54 0.73
CA VAL A 109 12.57 2.91 0.08
C VAL A 109 12.65 2.38 -1.35
N GLU A 110 11.98 1.28 -1.66
CA GLU A 110 11.95 0.74 -3.03
C GLU A 110 11.26 1.65 -4.07
N PHE A 111 10.55 2.69 -3.61
CA PHE A 111 9.88 3.68 -4.45
C PHE A 111 10.60 5.03 -4.51
N SER A 112 11.74 5.16 -3.83
CA SER A 112 12.55 6.39 -3.90
C SER A 112 13.24 6.51 -5.27
N ASP A 113 13.30 7.72 -5.80
CA ASP A 113 14.01 8.05 -7.04
C ASP A 113 14.69 9.41 -6.88
N SER A 114 16.02 9.44 -7.00
CA SER A 114 16.82 10.66 -6.87
C SER A 114 16.60 11.66 -7.99
N ASN A 115 16.16 11.21 -9.17
CA ASN A 115 15.89 12.06 -10.32
C ASN A 115 14.48 12.66 -10.28
N HIS A 116 13.63 12.21 -9.36
CA HIS A 116 12.28 12.73 -9.25
C HIS A 116 12.28 14.19 -8.79
N PRO A 117 11.42 15.06 -9.35
CA PRO A 117 11.39 16.49 -9.05
C PRO A 117 11.22 16.94 -7.59
N PHE A 118 10.79 16.05 -6.68
CA PHE A 118 10.43 16.45 -5.31
C PHE A 118 10.52 15.38 -4.20
N LEU A 119 10.62 14.09 -4.52
CA LEU A 119 10.45 13.02 -3.50
C LEU A 119 11.42 13.12 -2.33
N ASN A 120 12.71 13.33 -2.64
CA ASN A 120 13.77 13.35 -1.63
C ASN A 120 13.76 14.63 -0.78
N ASP A 121 13.30 15.74 -1.34
CA ASP A 121 13.26 17.03 -0.65
C ASP A 121 12.04 17.16 0.28
N LEU A 122 10.95 16.43 -0.04
CA LEU A 122 9.67 16.47 0.67
C LEU A 122 9.42 15.28 1.60
N ASP A 123 10.42 14.41 1.80
CA ASP A 123 10.34 13.24 2.70
C ASP A 123 9.13 12.34 2.38
N ILE A 124 8.92 12.01 1.09
CA ILE A 124 7.79 11.19 0.66
C ILE A 124 8.00 9.71 0.99
N PHE A 125 9.22 9.22 0.82
CA PHE A 125 9.67 7.86 1.17
C PHE A 125 10.88 7.90 2.10
N GLY A 126 11.21 6.78 2.73
CA GLY A 126 12.32 6.66 3.67
C GLY A 126 11.88 6.80 5.14
N GLN A 127 12.87 6.96 6.01
CA GLN A 127 12.67 7.08 7.45
C GLN A 127 12.09 8.46 7.80
N GLY A 128 11.01 8.49 8.59
CA GLY A 128 10.32 9.73 8.93
C GLY A 128 9.46 10.30 7.80
N SER A 129 9.03 9.46 6.85
CA SER A 129 8.35 9.91 5.62
C SER A 129 6.82 9.87 5.66
N LEU A 130 6.19 10.55 4.70
CA LEU A 130 4.75 10.50 4.48
C LEU A 130 4.25 9.07 4.24
N PHE A 131 4.94 8.29 3.39
CA PHE A 131 4.57 6.91 3.11
C PHE A 131 4.60 6.06 4.39
N GLN A 132 5.67 6.15 5.18
CA GLN A 132 5.80 5.42 6.46
C GLN A 132 4.66 5.76 7.41
N MET A 133 4.25 7.04 7.48
CA MET A 133 3.15 7.47 8.32
C MET A 133 1.81 6.82 7.90
N ILE A 134 1.49 6.80 6.60
CA ILE A 134 0.13 6.49 6.14
C ILE A 134 -0.05 5.06 5.60
N ASN A 135 1.02 4.30 5.35
CA ASN A 135 0.87 3.02 4.69
C ASN A 135 0.17 1.97 5.57
N GLU A 136 -0.99 1.47 5.10
CA GLU A 136 -1.69 0.30 5.63
C GLU A 136 -1.97 -0.78 4.59
N THR A 137 -1.32 -0.70 3.43
CA THR A 137 -1.42 -1.74 2.40
C THR A 137 -0.74 -3.03 2.85
N LYS A 138 -1.25 -4.20 2.40
CA LYS A 138 -0.70 -5.53 2.73
C LYS A 138 -0.30 -6.35 1.51
N THR A 139 -0.56 -5.82 0.32
CA THR A 139 -0.11 -6.43 -0.94
C THR A 139 0.90 -5.52 -1.64
N GLN A 140 1.78 -6.12 -2.44
CA GLN A 140 2.70 -5.37 -3.30
C GLN A 140 1.95 -4.43 -4.26
N MET A 141 0.77 -4.82 -4.75
CA MET A 141 -0.06 -3.97 -5.61
C MET A 141 -0.61 -2.76 -4.85
N GLY A 142 -1.02 -2.94 -3.60
CA GLY A 142 -1.44 -1.84 -2.72
C GLY A 142 -0.31 -0.83 -2.51
N ARG A 143 0.89 -1.31 -2.18
CA ARG A 143 2.07 -0.45 -2.02
C ARG A 143 2.36 0.35 -3.29
N LYS A 144 2.40 -0.33 -4.45
CA LYS A 144 2.65 0.29 -5.75
C LYS A 144 1.58 1.33 -6.10
N ALA A 145 0.30 1.04 -5.84
CA ALA A 145 -0.79 1.99 -6.08
C ALA A 145 -0.68 3.24 -5.19
N LEU A 146 -0.41 3.06 -3.89
CA LEU A 146 -0.18 4.17 -2.97
C LEU A 146 1.02 5.01 -3.41
N ALA A 147 2.15 4.36 -3.73
CA ALA A 147 3.35 5.05 -4.20
C ALA A 147 3.07 5.84 -5.49
N LYS A 148 2.40 5.23 -6.47
CA LYS A 148 2.02 5.89 -7.74
C LYS A 148 1.22 7.17 -7.52
N ILE A 149 0.33 7.21 -6.53
CA ILE A 149 -0.43 8.42 -6.19
C ILE A 149 0.49 9.49 -5.59
N LEU A 150 1.43 9.11 -4.73
CA LEU A 150 2.37 10.04 -4.08
C LEU A 150 3.49 10.54 -5.00
N THR A 151 3.82 9.81 -6.06
CA THR A 151 4.82 10.19 -7.08
C THR A 151 4.21 10.82 -8.33
N ALA A 152 2.93 11.17 -8.31
CA ALA A 152 2.28 11.76 -9.48
C ALA A 152 2.87 13.16 -9.76
N THR A 153 3.55 13.31 -10.89
CA THR A 153 4.03 14.61 -11.40
C THR A 153 3.00 15.31 -12.26
N GLU A 154 2.11 14.55 -12.90
CA GLU A 154 1.03 15.05 -13.73
C GLU A 154 -0.32 14.76 -13.09
N CYS A 155 -1.05 15.82 -12.75
CA CYS A 155 -2.32 15.73 -12.06
C CYS A 155 -3.45 16.26 -12.93
N ASN A 156 -4.63 15.64 -12.80
CA ASN A 156 -5.87 16.06 -13.47
C ASN A 156 -6.93 16.33 -12.40
N LYS A 157 -7.65 17.45 -12.53
CA LYS A 157 -8.74 17.88 -11.65
C LYS A 157 -9.78 16.78 -11.45
N GLU A 158 -10.17 16.09 -12.52
CA GLU A 158 -11.17 15.01 -12.48
C GLU A 158 -10.72 13.84 -11.62
N ILE A 159 -9.45 13.42 -11.76
CA ILE A 159 -8.86 12.33 -10.97
C ILE A 159 -8.78 12.74 -9.50
N ILE A 160 -8.34 13.97 -9.20
CA ILE A 160 -8.27 14.50 -7.84
C ILE A 160 -9.66 14.46 -7.20
N VAL A 161 -10.70 14.95 -7.88
CA VAL A 161 -12.07 14.98 -7.38
C VAL A 161 -12.62 13.56 -7.17
N LYS A 162 -12.39 12.63 -8.11
CA LYS A 162 -12.74 11.22 -7.95
C LYS A 162 -12.08 10.60 -6.71
N ASN A 163 -10.79 10.88 -6.48
CA ASN A 163 -10.07 10.45 -5.29
C ASN A 163 -10.64 11.07 -4.01
N GLN A 164 -10.92 12.38 -3.99
CA GLN A 164 -11.52 13.06 -2.85
C GLN A 164 -12.84 12.41 -2.44
N GLN A 165 -13.72 12.11 -3.39
CA GLN A 165 -15.00 11.43 -3.13
C GLN A 165 -14.80 10.02 -2.54
N ALA A 166 -13.93 9.21 -3.16
CA ALA A 166 -13.62 7.86 -2.69
C ALA A 166 -13.03 7.86 -1.27
N ILE A 167 -12.06 8.73 -1.02
CA ILE A 167 -11.36 8.83 0.26
C ILE A 167 -12.30 9.36 1.35
N LYS A 168 -13.16 10.34 1.04
CA LYS A 168 -14.17 10.87 1.96
C LYS A 168 -15.20 9.82 2.37
N GLU A 169 -15.56 8.92 1.47
CA GLU A 169 -16.42 7.77 1.80
C GLU A 169 -15.67 6.76 2.69
N LEU A 170 -14.46 6.36 2.27
CA LEU A 170 -13.66 5.34 2.97
C LEU A 170 -13.25 5.78 4.38
N SER A 171 -13.03 7.08 4.61
CA SER A 171 -12.67 7.62 5.92
C SER A 171 -13.75 7.33 6.98
N LYS A 172 -15.03 7.40 6.58
CA LYS A 172 -16.20 7.07 7.41
C LYS A 172 -16.33 5.56 7.66
N LYS A 173 -15.83 4.73 6.74
CA LYS A 173 -15.91 3.25 6.82
C LYS A 173 -14.68 2.62 7.52
N ARG A 174 -14.26 3.16 8.67
CA ARG A 174 -13.11 2.65 9.45
C ARG A 174 -13.14 1.13 9.67
N TRP A 175 -14.29 0.59 10.09
CA TRP A 175 -14.43 -0.85 10.37
C TRP A 175 -14.11 -1.70 9.15
N TRP A 176 -14.58 -1.25 7.98
CA TRP A 176 -14.33 -1.92 6.72
C TRP A 176 -12.84 -1.84 6.35
N ARG A 177 -12.21 -0.67 6.46
CA ARG A 177 -10.77 -0.48 6.16
C ARG A 177 -9.85 -1.32 7.04
N GLN A 178 -10.11 -1.36 8.35
CA GLN A 178 -9.32 -2.20 9.26
C GLN A 178 -9.45 -3.68 8.92
N ARG A 179 -10.66 -4.15 8.57
CA ARG A 179 -10.88 -5.54 8.14
C ARG A 179 -10.20 -5.83 6.80
N LEU A 180 -10.23 -4.90 5.84
CA LEU A 180 -9.51 -5.03 4.57
C LEU A 180 -8.02 -5.32 4.81
N ALA A 181 -7.37 -4.53 5.67
CA ALA A 181 -5.99 -4.75 6.07
C ALA A 181 -5.79 -6.10 6.78
N VAL A 182 -6.70 -6.50 7.68
CA VAL A 182 -6.60 -7.83 8.31
C VAL A 182 -6.72 -8.96 7.29
N GLU A 183 -7.62 -8.86 6.31
CA GLU A 183 -7.75 -9.89 5.25
C GLU A 183 -6.41 -10.12 4.51
N GLY A 184 -5.63 -9.05 4.29
CA GLY A 184 -4.30 -9.13 3.72
C GLY A 184 -3.22 -9.70 4.66
N MET A 185 -3.38 -9.57 5.98
CA MET A 185 -2.45 -10.11 6.98
C MET A 185 -2.66 -11.60 7.30
N MET A 186 -3.86 -12.14 7.04
CA MET A 186 -4.23 -13.49 7.50
C MET A 186 -3.39 -14.62 6.88
N ILE A 187 -2.90 -14.42 5.65
CA ILE A 187 -2.06 -15.39 4.94
C ILE A 187 -0.62 -14.88 4.92
N GLU A 188 0.26 -15.62 5.60
CA GLU A 188 1.70 -15.36 5.66
C GLU A 188 2.43 -16.03 4.49
N GLY A 189 3.54 -15.43 4.07
CA GLY A 189 4.38 -15.89 2.97
C GLY A 189 4.96 -14.72 2.18
N LYS A 190 6.13 -14.92 1.56
CA LYS A 190 6.65 -13.96 0.58
C LYS A 190 5.70 -13.92 -0.62
N ASP A 191 5.20 -12.74 -0.95
CA ASP A 191 4.45 -12.54 -2.17
C ASP A 191 5.41 -12.77 -3.35
N ILE A 192 5.01 -13.64 -4.28
CA ILE A 192 5.72 -13.84 -5.55
C ILE A 192 5.40 -12.64 -6.44
N SER A 193 6.28 -12.36 -7.41
CA SER A 193 6.04 -11.28 -8.39
C SER A 193 4.64 -11.40 -8.98
N ASN A 194 3.90 -10.28 -8.94
CA ASN A 194 2.57 -10.20 -9.54
C ASN A 194 2.61 -10.40 -11.07
N GLU A 195 3.72 -10.03 -11.70
CA GLU A 195 3.94 -10.25 -13.14
C GLU A 195 4.02 -11.74 -13.44
N ASP A 196 4.69 -12.52 -12.60
CA ASP A 196 4.74 -13.98 -12.75
C ASP A 196 3.36 -14.62 -12.60
N LEU A 197 2.53 -14.11 -11.68
CA LEU A 197 1.15 -14.57 -11.50
C LEU A 197 0.28 -14.25 -12.72
N VAL A 198 0.40 -13.04 -13.27
CA VAL A 198 -0.31 -12.64 -14.49
C VAL A 198 0.14 -13.50 -15.67
N ASN A 199 1.45 -13.65 -15.87
CA ASN A 199 2.03 -14.49 -16.93
C ASN A 199 1.60 -15.96 -16.81
N TRP A 200 1.56 -16.50 -15.58
CA TRP A 200 1.06 -17.84 -15.32
C TRP A 200 -0.43 -17.99 -15.61
N GLY A 201 -1.23 -16.95 -15.33
CA GLY A 201 -2.68 -16.96 -15.57
C GLY A 201 -3.04 -16.85 -17.04
N THR A 202 -2.26 -16.09 -17.81
CA THR A 202 -2.46 -15.88 -19.26
C THR A 202 -1.76 -16.94 -20.12
N ALA A 203 -0.90 -17.77 -19.53
CA ALA A 203 -0.27 -18.90 -20.20
C ALA A 203 -1.31 -19.80 -20.89
N LYS A 204 -1.00 -20.24 -22.10
CA LYS A 204 -1.88 -21.10 -22.91
C LYS A 204 -1.17 -22.42 -23.18
N ASN A 205 -1.85 -23.52 -22.86
CA ASN A 205 -1.43 -24.84 -23.33
C ASN A 205 -2.46 -25.38 -24.33
N GLN A 206 -2.10 -25.46 -25.61
CA GLN A 206 -3.01 -25.86 -26.69
C GLN A 206 -3.40 -27.36 -26.59
N ILE A 207 -2.55 -28.21 -26.02
CA ILE A 207 -2.76 -29.66 -25.92
C ILE A 207 -4.02 -29.95 -25.09
N TYR A 208 -4.12 -29.40 -23.88
CA TYR A 208 -5.25 -29.66 -22.97
C TYR A 208 -6.52 -28.87 -23.32
N ARG A 209 -6.48 -28.08 -24.41
CA ARG A 209 -7.65 -27.40 -24.99
C ARG A 209 -8.20 -28.11 -26.22
N SER A 210 -7.44 -29.05 -26.80
CA SER A 210 -7.87 -29.79 -27.98
C SER A 210 -9.12 -30.61 -27.67
N PHE A 211 -10.14 -30.47 -28.51
CA PHE A 211 -11.42 -31.15 -28.37
C PHE A 211 -11.26 -32.68 -28.33
N GLY A 212 -10.42 -33.24 -29.21
CA GLY A 212 -10.16 -34.68 -29.25
C GLY A 212 -9.50 -35.20 -27.98
N ILE A 213 -8.54 -34.45 -27.42
CA ILE A 213 -7.86 -34.81 -26.16
C ILE A 213 -8.84 -34.75 -24.97
N ILE A 214 -9.71 -33.74 -24.93
CA ILE A 214 -10.73 -33.63 -23.87
C ILE A 214 -11.73 -34.79 -23.93
N ILE A 215 -12.18 -35.18 -25.13
CA ILE A 215 -13.07 -36.34 -25.29
C ILE A 215 -12.36 -37.61 -24.85
N LEU A 216 -11.14 -37.86 -25.33
CA LEU A 216 -10.39 -39.06 -25.00
C LEU A 216 -10.19 -39.22 -23.49
N ILE A 217 -9.71 -38.18 -22.81
CA ILE A 217 -9.44 -38.18 -21.36
C ILE A 217 -10.73 -38.35 -20.54
N ARG A 218 -11.89 -37.93 -21.05
CA ARG A 218 -13.19 -38.13 -20.37
C ARG A 218 -13.81 -39.49 -20.69
N ALA A 219 -13.65 -40.00 -21.90
CA ALA A 219 -14.22 -41.27 -22.34
C ALA A 219 -13.51 -42.47 -21.69
N LEU A 220 -12.17 -42.45 -21.62
CA LEU A 220 -11.39 -43.59 -21.10
C LEU A 220 -11.76 -44.00 -19.66
N PRO A 221 -11.88 -43.09 -18.67
CA PRO A 221 -12.37 -43.43 -17.35
C PRO A 221 -13.79 -43.98 -17.33
N ILE A 222 -14.69 -43.43 -18.16
CA ILE A 222 -16.08 -43.90 -18.26
C ILE A 222 -16.11 -45.32 -18.82
N MET A 223 -15.35 -45.60 -19.89
CA MET A 223 -15.20 -46.94 -20.46
C MET A 223 -14.59 -47.93 -19.46
N LEU A 224 -13.59 -47.52 -18.69
CA LEU A 224 -13.01 -48.33 -17.63
C LEU A 224 -14.07 -48.67 -16.56
N MET A 225 -14.83 -47.67 -16.08
CA MET A 225 -15.86 -47.89 -15.07
C MET A 225 -16.99 -48.78 -15.59
N ILE A 226 -17.47 -48.55 -16.81
CA ILE A 226 -18.52 -49.37 -17.44
C ILE A 226 -18.02 -50.81 -17.61
N SER A 227 -16.80 -51.01 -18.13
CA SER A 227 -16.25 -52.35 -18.33
C SER A 227 -16.02 -53.09 -17.00
N LEU A 228 -15.66 -52.39 -15.93
CA LEU A 228 -15.45 -52.97 -14.60
C LEU A 228 -16.78 -53.40 -13.97
N VAL A 229 -17.83 -52.57 -14.10
CA VAL A 229 -19.19 -52.94 -13.67
C VAL A 229 -19.71 -54.11 -14.51
N ALA A 230 -19.52 -54.06 -15.83
CA ALA A 230 -19.98 -55.09 -16.74
C ALA A 230 -19.28 -56.44 -16.47
N ALA A 231 -17.96 -56.45 -16.24
CA ALA A 231 -17.22 -57.66 -15.86
C ALA A 231 -17.62 -58.23 -14.49
N PHE A 232 -18.16 -57.40 -13.59
CA PHE A 232 -18.63 -57.85 -12.28
C PHE A 232 -20.03 -58.46 -12.31
N PHE A 233 -20.93 -57.91 -13.13
CA PHE A 233 -22.34 -58.33 -13.17
C PHE A 233 -22.69 -59.25 -14.34
N LEU A 234 -21.92 -59.23 -15.43
CA LEU A 234 -22.15 -60.05 -16.60
C LEU A 234 -21.05 -61.12 -16.65
N GLU A 235 -21.40 -62.34 -16.23
CA GLU A 235 -20.48 -63.49 -16.18
C GLU A 235 -19.81 -63.81 -17.54
N GLN A 236 -20.34 -63.26 -18.63
CA GLN A 236 -19.81 -63.41 -20.00
C GLN A 236 -18.65 -62.44 -20.33
N ILE A 237 -18.39 -61.41 -19.53
CA ILE A 237 -17.34 -60.41 -19.80
C ILE A 237 -16.11 -60.70 -18.94
N THR A 238 -14.99 -61.01 -19.60
CA THR A 238 -13.71 -61.25 -18.91
C THR A 238 -13.08 -59.97 -18.38
N PHE A 239 -12.43 -60.03 -17.21
CA PHE A 239 -11.67 -58.92 -16.60
C PHE A 239 -10.49 -58.39 -17.45
N LYS A 240 -10.20 -58.99 -18.62
CA LYS A 240 -9.14 -58.55 -19.54
C LYS A 240 -9.37 -57.12 -20.05
N ILE A 241 -10.61 -56.74 -20.39
CA ILE A 241 -10.91 -55.41 -20.94
C ILE A 241 -10.62 -54.29 -19.91
N PRO A 242 -11.12 -54.34 -18.66
CA PRO A 242 -10.73 -53.39 -17.63
C PRO A 242 -9.23 -53.32 -17.38
N ILE A 243 -8.53 -54.47 -17.40
CA ILE A 243 -7.07 -54.52 -17.19
C ILE A 243 -6.33 -53.79 -18.33
N TYR A 244 -6.70 -54.02 -19.59
CA TYR A 244 -6.07 -53.31 -20.72
C TYR A 244 -6.33 -51.80 -20.67
N LEU A 245 -7.55 -51.38 -20.31
CA LEU A 245 -7.88 -49.96 -20.13
C LEU A 245 -7.11 -49.34 -18.96
N PHE A 246 -6.92 -50.07 -17.87
CA PHE A 246 -6.11 -49.64 -16.73
C PHE A 246 -4.63 -49.46 -17.13
N LEU A 247 -4.05 -50.42 -17.86
CA LEU A 247 -2.68 -50.36 -18.38
C LEU A 247 -2.51 -49.21 -19.39
N LEU A 248 -3.50 -48.98 -20.24
CA LEU A 248 -3.52 -47.85 -21.17
C LEU A 248 -3.52 -46.51 -20.41
N ASN A 249 -4.39 -46.34 -19.41
CA ASN A 249 -4.41 -45.13 -18.58
C ASN A 249 -3.07 -44.92 -17.85
N SER A 250 -2.51 -45.98 -17.27
CA SER A 250 -1.20 -45.93 -16.60
C SER A 250 -0.08 -45.53 -17.59
N SER A 251 -0.14 -46.02 -18.82
CA SER A 251 0.84 -45.68 -19.86
C SER A 251 0.72 -44.22 -20.29
N ILE A 252 -0.50 -43.72 -20.49
CA ILE A 252 -0.76 -42.31 -20.83
C ILE A 252 -0.19 -41.38 -19.75
N ILE A 253 -0.42 -41.69 -18.46
CA ILE A 253 0.15 -40.93 -17.35
C ILE A 253 1.69 -41.02 -17.35
N GLY A 254 2.24 -42.23 -17.46
CA GLY A 254 3.67 -42.49 -17.39
C GLY A 254 4.48 -41.74 -18.45
N LEU A 255 3.99 -41.67 -19.69
CA LEU A 255 4.66 -40.98 -20.81
C LEU A 255 4.86 -39.47 -20.55
N ASN A 256 3.96 -38.83 -19.80
CA ASN A 256 3.97 -37.37 -19.63
C ASN A 256 4.04 -36.91 -18.16
N ILE A 257 4.35 -37.82 -17.23
CA ILE A 257 4.29 -37.58 -15.78
C ILE A 257 5.16 -36.38 -15.33
N LYS A 258 6.34 -36.21 -15.94
CA LYS A 258 7.25 -35.10 -15.63
C LYS A 258 6.64 -33.74 -15.97
N ASN A 259 6.03 -33.62 -17.16
CA ASN A 259 5.41 -32.37 -17.63
C ASN A 259 4.15 -32.05 -16.83
N ILE A 260 3.31 -33.05 -16.55
CA ILE A 260 2.10 -32.91 -15.72
C ILE A 260 2.49 -32.37 -14.34
N ASN A 261 3.46 -33.01 -13.69
CA ASN A 261 3.91 -32.59 -12.38
C ASN A 261 4.51 -31.19 -12.39
N ASN A 262 5.28 -30.83 -13.42
CA ASN A 262 5.81 -29.48 -13.57
C ASN A 262 4.69 -28.43 -13.65
N GLU A 263 3.69 -28.63 -14.51
CA GLU A 263 2.58 -27.69 -14.68
C GLU A 263 1.71 -27.57 -13.42
N LEU A 264 1.34 -28.69 -12.80
CA LEU A 264 0.52 -28.69 -11.59
C LEU A 264 1.26 -28.13 -10.37
N ASN A 265 2.56 -28.38 -10.23
CA ASN A 265 3.37 -27.81 -9.14
C ASN A 265 3.58 -26.29 -9.29
N LYS A 266 3.61 -25.75 -10.51
CA LYS A 266 3.67 -24.29 -10.72
C LYS A 266 2.48 -23.57 -10.06
N VAL A 267 1.28 -24.14 -10.12
CA VAL A 267 0.08 -23.56 -9.49
C VAL A 267 0.20 -23.48 -7.97
N LEU A 268 0.80 -24.51 -7.36
CA LEU A 268 0.96 -24.59 -5.91
C LEU A 268 1.84 -23.45 -5.37
N LYS A 269 2.77 -22.92 -6.17
CA LYS A 269 3.58 -21.74 -5.82
C LYS A 269 2.71 -20.53 -5.48
N TYR A 270 1.61 -20.33 -6.22
CA TYR A 270 0.73 -19.16 -6.07
C TYR A 270 -0.43 -19.37 -5.08
N LYS A 271 -0.55 -20.55 -4.46
CA LYS A 271 -1.68 -20.92 -3.58
C LYS A 271 -1.96 -19.86 -2.50
N ASN A 272 -0.92 -19.44 -1.77
CA ASN A 272 -1.09 -18.50 -0.67
C ASN A 272 -1.51 -17.10 -1.16
N GLN A 273 -0.92 -16.65 -2.27
CA GLN A 273 -1.24 -15.37 -2.90
C GLN A 273 -2.68 -15.35 -3.44
N ILE A 274 -3.13 -16.44 -4.10
CA ILE A 274 -4.53 -16.61 -4.54
C ILE A 274 -5.48 -16.56 -3.32
N LYS A 275 -5.16 -17.27 -2.23
CA LYS A 275 -5.98 -17.26 -1.00
C LYS A 275 -6.04 -15.87 -0.35
N LYS A 276 -4.93 -15.12 -0.35
CA LYS A 276 -4.85 -13.73 0.14
C LYS A 276 -5.75 -12.82 -0.69
N TYR A 277 -5.60 -12.80 -2.02
CA TYR A 277 -6.42 -11.94 -2.90
C TYR A 277 -7.90 -12.28 -2.85
N LYS A 278 -8.24 -13.57 -2.80
CA LYS A 278 -9.63 -14.00 -2.62
C LYS A 278 -10.24 -13.43 -1.33
N ARG A 279 -9.51 -13.42 -0.21
CA ARG A 279 -10.00 -12.83 1.06
C ARG A 279 -10.29 -11.33 0.92
N ILE A 280 -9.36 -10.59 0.31
CA ILE A 280 -9.49 -9.15 0.08
C ILE A 280 -10.69 -8.86 -0.84
N ILE A 281 -10.79 -9.56 -1.98
CA ILE A 281 -11.89 -9.38 -2.94
C ILE A 281 -13.25 -9.74 -2.31
N ILE A 282 -13.34 -10.82 -1.52
CA ILE A 282 -14.58 -11.15 -0.81
C ILE A 282 -15.03 -10.00 0.10
N HIS A 283 -14.09 -9.37 0.81
CA HIS A 283 -14.41 -8.23 1.68
C HIS A 283 -14.77 -6.96 0.90
N PHE A 284 -14.16 -6.77 -0.27
CA PHE A 284 -14.43 -5.64 -1.15
C PHE A 284 -15.75 -5.76 -1.91
N GLU A 285 -16.07 -6.93 -2.49
CA GLU A 285 -17.31 -7.15 -3.24
C GLU A 285 -18.56 -7.02 -2.36
N LYS A 286 -18.48 -7.43 -1.08
CA LYS A 286 -19.63 -7.41 -0.14
C LYS A 286 -20.12 -6.02 0.25
N GLU A 287 -19.23 -5.03 0.23
CA GLU A 287 -19.56 -3.68 0.70
C GLU A 287 -20.17 -2.84 -0.42
N LEU A 288 -21.19 -2.04 -0.09
CA LEU A 288 -21.78 -1.08 -1.02
C LEU A 288 -21.07 0.27 -0.90
N PHE A 289 -20.70 0.82 -2.05
CA PHE A 289 -20.02 2.10 -2.16
C PHE A 289 -20.85 3.11 -2.95
N GLN A 290 -20.72 4.39 -2.60
CA GLN A 290 -21.40 5.50 -3.27
C GLN A 290 -20.50 6.16 -4.33
N SER A 291 -19.20 6.28 -4.06
CA SER A 291 -18.19 6.84 -4.96
C SER A 291 -18.19 6.14 -6.32
N GLU A 292 -18.24 6.93 -7.39
CA GLU A 292 -18.19 6.42 -8.77
C GLU A 292 -16.88 5.71 -9.06
N TYR A 293 -15.75 6.23 -8.56
CA TYR A 293 -14.45 5.61 -8.76
C TYR A 293 -14.37 4.20 -8.15
N ILE A 294 -14.87 4.03 -6.91
CA ILE A 294 -14.90 2.70 -6.29
C ILE A 294 -15.87 1.76 -7.02
N LYS A 295 -17.00 2.28 -7.53
CA LYS A 295 -17.92 1.49 -8.36
C LYS A 295 -17.26 1.05 -9.66
N GLU A 296 -16.46 1.90 -10.32
CA GLU A 296 -15.67 1.55 -11.51
C GLU A 296 -14.68 0.42 -11.19
N LEU A 297 -13.95 0.48 -10.07
CA LEU A 297 -13.09 -0.61 -9.62
C LEU A 297 -13.86 -1.92 -9.41
N LYS A 298 -15.08 -1.87 -8.85
CA LYS A 298 -15.91 -3.08 -8.68
C LYS A 298 -16.41 -3.64 -10.01
N LYS A 299 -16.66 -2.82 -11.03
CA LYS A 299 -17.02 -3.30 -12.38
C LYS A 299 -15.89 -4.13 -12.98
N GLY A 300 -14.63 -3.73 -12.77
CA GLY A 300 -13.45 -4.51 -13.19
C GLY A 300 -13.27 -5.87 -12.50
N LEU A 301 -14.09 -6.20 -11.51
CA LEU A 301 -14.13 -7.52 -10.86
C LEU A 301 -15.15 -8.47 -11.50
N ILE A 302 -15.89 -8.02 -12.50
CA ILE A 302 -16.93 -8.80 -13.18
C ILE A 302 -16.43 -9.14 -14.58
N ASN A 303 -16.53 -10.41 -14.99
CA ASN A 303 -16.20 -10.80 -16.36
C ASN A 303 -17.34 -10.51 -17.33
N ASP A 304 -17.07 -10.63 -18.64
CA ASP A 304 -18.04 -10.42 -19.72
C ASP A 304 -19.32 -11.26 -19.59
N ASN A 305 -19.24 -12.39 -18.88
CA ASN A 305 -20.37 -13.30 -18.62
C ASN A 305 -21.11 -12.97 -17.31
N GLY A 306 -20.88 -11.80 -16.70
CA GLY A 306 -21.53 -11.36 -15.47
C GLY A 306 -21.09 -12.08 -14.18
N LYS A 307 -20.02 -12.89 -14.23
CA LYS A 307 -19.53 -13.64 -13.06
C LYS A 307 -18.50 -12.82 -12.28
N THR A 308 -18.69 -12.72 -10.97
CA THR A 308 -17.77 -11.97 -10.10
C THR A 308 -16.43 -12.69 -9.90
N ALA A 309 -15.39 -11.94 -9.55
CA ALA A 309 -14.06 -12.43 -9.27
C ALA A 309 -14.08 -13.44 -8.12
N VAL A 310 -14.93 -13.25 -7.10
CA VAL A 310 -15.10 -14.23 -6.01
C VAL A 310 -15.52 -15.60 -6.52
N VAL A 311 -16.48 -15.67 -7.45
CA VAL A 311 -16.95 -16.97 -8.00
C VAL A 311 -15.82 -17.64 -8.77
N GLN A 312 -15.07 -16.88 -9.55
CA GLN A 312 -13.96 -17.37 -10.37
C GLN A 312 -12.77 -17.83 -9.50
N LEU A 313 -12.43 -17.09 -8.45
CA LEU A 313 -11.37 -17.43 -7.50
C LEU A 313 -11.74 -18.61 -6.59
N LYS A 314 -13.02 -18.76 -6.20
CA LYS A 314 -13.49 -19.96 -5.49
C LYS A 314 -13.32 -21.22 -6.33
N LYS A 315 -13.58 -21.15 -7.64
CA LYS A 315 -13.32 -22.26 -8.56
C LYS A 315 -11.83 -22.58 -8.61
N LEU A 316 -10.99 -21.56 -8.77
CA LEU A 316 -9.54 -21.74 -8.78
C LEU A 316 -9.04 -22.37 -7.48
N GLU A 317 -9.47 -21.87 -6.32
CA GLU A 317 -9.07 -22.41 -5.03
C GLU A 317 -9.45 -23.89 -4.88
N ARG A 318 -10.68 -24.27 -5.27
CA ARG A 318 -11.08 -25.69 -5.27
C ARG A 318 -10.17 -26.52 -6.17
N LEU A 319 -9.78 -26.01 -7.34
CA LEU A 319 -8.82 -26.69 -8.21
C LEU A 319 -7.45 -26.80 -7.55
N VAL A 320 -6.94 -25.73 -6.94
CA VAL A 320 -5.65 -25.75 -6.22
C VAL A 320 -5.67 -26.73 -5.06
N ASP A 321 -6.76 -26.79 -4.28
CA ASP A 321 -6.89 -27.74 -3.18
C ASP A 321 -7.02 -29.19 -3.70
N SER A 322 -7.72 -29.43 -4.83
CA SER A 322 -7.73 -30.74 -5.51
C SER A 322 -6.34 -31.15 -6.00
N ILE A 323 -5.59 -30.22 -6.59
CA ILE A 323 -4.21 -30.42 -7.04
C ILE A 323 -3.27 -30.67 -5.86
N LEU A 324 -3.51 -30.05 -4.71
CA LEU A 324 -2.74 -30.33 -3.50
C LEU A 324 -3.04 -31.73 -2.97
N ASN A 325 -4.31 -32.14 -2.93
CA ASN A 325 -4.71 -33.45 -2.41
C ASN A 325 -4.08 -34.62 -3.17
N ARG A 326 -3.68 -34.42 -4.44
CA ARG A 326 -2.98 -35.42 -5.25
C ARG A 326 -1.66 -35.91 -4.65
N THR A 327 -1.05 -35.12 -3.76
CA THR A 327 0.20 -35.52 -3.09
C THR A 327 -0.04 -36.59 -2.03
N ASN A 328 -1.29 -36.85 -1.64
CA ASN A 328 -1.63 -37.93 -0.73
C ASN A 328 -1.64 -39.27 -1.48
N PHE A 329 -1.07 -40.32 -0.86
CA PHE A 329 -0.98 -41.65 -1.45
C PHE A 329 -2.32 -42.24 -1.92
N VAL A 330 -3.43 -41.88 -1.26
CA VAL A 330 -4.79 -42.30 -1.62
C VAL A 330 -5.18 -41.87 -3.05
N PHE A 331 -4.60 -40.79 -3.57
CA PHE A 331 -4.89 -40.30 -4.92
C PHE A 331 -4.14 -41.07 -6.02
N PHE A 332 -3.19 -41.94 -5.70
CA PHE A 332 -2.48 -42.74 -6.69
C PHE A 332 -3.42 -43.65 -7.52
N PRO A 333 -4.24 -44.54 -6.92
CA PRO A 333 -5.19 -45.35 -7.68
C PRO A 333 -6.28 -44.50 -8.36
N ILE A 334 -6.71 -43.41 -7.71
CA ILE A 334 -7.70 -42.47 -8.26
C ILE A 334 -7.16 -41.83 -9.55
N ASN A 335 -5.87 -41.50 -9.58
CA ASN A 335 -5.25 -40.90 -10.76
C ASN A 335 -5.27 -41.84 -11.96
N ILE A 336 -4.98 -43.13 -11.76
CA ILE A 336 -4.97 -44.12 -12.85
C ILE A 336 -6.38 -44.40 -13.35
N ILE A 337 -7.35 -44.54 -12.44
CA ILE A 337 -8.74 -44.86 -12.82
C ILE A 337 -9.40 -43.67 -13.53
N LEU A 338 -9.25 -42.46 -12.98
CA LEU A 338 -9.98 -41.27 -13.45
C LEU A 338 -9.17 -40.35 -14.37
N LEU A 339 -7.89 -40.65 -14.62
CA LEU A 339 -6.94 -39.72 -15.23
C LEU A 339 -6.96 -38.36 -14.52
N TRP A 340 -6.99 -38.39 -13.18
CA TRP A 340 -7.31 -37.24 -12.33
C TRP A 340 -6.43 -36.01 -12.59
N ASP A 341 -5.13 -36.20 -12.79
CA ASP A 341 -4.20 -35.11 -13.07
C ASP A 341 -4.50 -34.42 -14.40
N TYR A 342 -4.86 -35.20 -15.43
CA TYR A 342 -5.30 -34.65 -16.71
C TYR A 342 -6.63 -33.91 -16.59
N GLN A 343 -7.57 -34.41 -15.78
CA GLN A 343 -8.82 -33.69 -15.48
C GLN A 343 -8.53 -32.35 -14.79
N CYS A 344 -7.58 -32.32 -13.85
CA CYS A 344 -7.13 -31.10 -13.20
C CYS A 344 -6.50 -30.12 -14.20
N LEU A 345 -5.67 -30.60 -15.13
CA LEU A 345 -5.06 -29.77 -16.17
C LEU A 345 -6.09 -29.19 -17.13
N ILE A 346 -7.05 -29.98 -17.60
CA ILE A 346 -8.15 -29.51 -18.45
C ILE A 346 -8.99 -28.47 -17.72
N ALA A 347 -9.32 -28.71 -16.44
CA ALA A 347 -10.09 -27.77 -15.63
C ALA A 347 -9.32 -26.47 -15.37
N LEU A 348 -8.00 -26.55 -15.14
CA LEU A 348 -7.12 -25.41 -14.99
C LEU A 348 -7.03 -24.59 -16.28
N GLU A 349 -6.85 -25.23 -17.44
CA GLU A 349 -6.82 -24.55 -18.74
C GLU A 349 -8.16 -23.89 -19.09
N LYS A 350 -9.28 -24.55 -18.76
CA LYS A 350 -10.61 -23.95 -18.89
C LYS A 350 -10.77 -22.73 -17.98
N TRP A 351 -10.19 -22.75 -16.79
CA TRP A 351 -10.20 -21.59 -15.91
C TRP A 351 -9.31 -20.46 -16.47
N ARG A 352 -8.09 -20.77 -16.93
CA ARG A 352 -7.17 -19.79 -17.54
C ARG A 352 -7.81 -19.10 -18.75
N SER A 353 -8.50 -19.84 -19.62
CA SER A 353 -9.16 -19.23 -20.78
C SER A 353 -10.33 -18.31 -20.43
N GLN A 354 -11.02 -18.56 -19.32
CA GLN A 354 -12.18 -17.77 -18.90
C GLN A 354 -11.84 -16.59 -17.97
N SER A 355 -10.76 -16.72 -17.20
CA SER A 355 -10.47 -15.84 -16.06
C SER A 355 -9.03 -15.33 -16.03
N GLY A 356 -8.09 -15.99 -16.73
CA GLY A 356 -6.67 -15.70 -16.64
C GLY A 356 -6.30 -14.27 -17.07
N GLY A 357 -6.95 -13.74 -18.10
CA GLY A 357 -6.76 -12.36 -18.57
C GLY A 357 -7.20 -11.29 -17.57
N LEU A 358 -8.15 -11.61 -16.69
CA LEU A 358 -8.73 -10.67 -15.72
C LEU A 358 -7.89 -10.53 -14.45
N ILE A 359 -6.92 -11.41 -14.23
CA ILE A 359 -6.07 -11.37 -13.03
C ILE A 359 -5.42 -9.99 -12.88
N LYS A 360 -4.91 -9.40 -13.97
CA LYS A 360 -4.27 -8.08 -13.93
C LYS A 360 -5.24 -7.01 -13.41
N GLU A 361 -6.48 -7.00 -13.90
CA GLU A 361 -7.52 -6.05 -13.47
C GLU A 361 -7.93 -6.27 -12.02
N TRP A 362 -8.02 -7.52 -11.56
CA TRP A 362 -8.30 -7.83 -10.15
C TRP A 362 -7.18 -7.35 -9.23
N LEU A 363 -5.92 -7.56 -9.62
CA LEU A 363 -4.75 -7.11 -8.88
C LEU A 363 -4.68 -5.58 -8.81
N ASN A 364 -4.95 -4.90 -9.93
CA ASN A 364 -5.04 -3.44 -9.97
C ASN A 364 -6.15 -2.94 -9.05
N SER A 365 -7.34 -3.55 -9.11
CA SER A 365 -8.48 -3.18 -8.27
C SER A 365 -8.19 -3.35 -6.77
N ILE A 366 -7.49 -4.43 -6.40
CA ILE A 366 -6.97 -4.63 -5.03
C ILE A 366 -5.97 -3.53 -4.67
N GLY A 367 -5.04 -3.23 -5.57
CA GLY A 367 -4.02 -2.22 -5.33
C GLY A 367 -4.63 -0.84 -5.07
N GLU A 368 -5.50 -0.39 -5.97
CA GLU A 368 -6.16 0.93 -5.88
C GLU A 368 -7.00 1.03 -4.60
N ILE A 369 -7.80 0.03 -4.25
CA ILE A 369 -8.63 0.10 -3.03
C ILE A 369 -7.79 0.08 -1.75
N GLU A 370 -6.68 -0.66 -1.70
CA GLU A 370 -5.75 -0.63 -0.57
C GLU A 370 -5.05 0.73 -0.46
N GLY A 371 -4.62 1.32 -1.59
CA GLY A 371 -4.01 2.65 -1.64
C GLY A 371 -4.97 3.73 -1.14
N LEU A 372 -6.19 3.77 -1.68
CA LEU A 372 -7.26 4.68 -1.23
C LEU A 372 -7.61 4.47 0.26
N SER A 373 -7.64 3.22 0.73
CA SER A 373 -7.89 2.91 2.14
C SER A 373 -6.79 3.44 3.08
N SER A 374 -5.54 3.43 2.62
CA SER A 374 -4.40 4.02 3.34
C SER A 374 -4.49 5.54 3.36
N LEU A 375 -4.77 6.17 2.23
CA LEU A 375 -5.00 7.62 2.13
C LEU A 375 -6.18 8.08 3.01
N ALA A 376 -7.23 7.27 3.14
CA ALA A 376 -8.38 7.52 4.00
C ALA A 376 -8.08 7.52 5.51
N LEU A 377 -6.85 7.20 5.94
CA LEU A 377 -6.40 7.45 7.31
C LEU A 377 -6.26 8.95 7.59
N ILE A 378 -5.77 9.72 6.63
CA ILE A 378 -5.51 11.15 6.79
C ILE A 378 -6.76 11.93 7.24
N PRO A 379 -7.90 11.92 6.51
CA PRO A 379 -9.13 12.58 6.96
C PRO A 379 -9.70 11.98 8.24
N TYR A 380 -9.46 10.69 8.51
CA TYR A 380 -9.99 10.03 9.69
C TYR A 380 -9.24 10.45 10.97
N GLU A 381 -7.91 10.54 10.90
CA GLU A 381 -7.04 10.88 12.03
C GLU A 381 -6.88 12.41 12.20
N ASN A 382 -7.06 13.18 11.12
CA ASN A 382 -6.98 14.64 11.09
C ASN A 382 -8.30 15.27 10.61
N PRO A 383 -9.38 15.22 11.40
CA PRO A 383 -10.70 15.73 10.99
C PRO A 383 -10.76 17.25 10.79
N ASN A 384 -9.76 17.98 11.28
CA ASN A 384 -9.67 19.44 11.15
C ASN A 384 -8.96 19.87 9.85
N TRP A 385 -8.37 18.93 9.11
CA TRP A 385 -7.73 19.22 7.83
C TRP A 385 -8.78 19.38 6.74
N VAL A 386 -8.53 20.27 5.79
CA VAL A 386 -9.50 20.59 4.73
C VAL A 386 -9.18 19.90 3.43
N TYR A 387 -10.22 19.49 2.71
CA TYR A 387 -10.07 19.11 1.31
C TYR A 387 -9.76 20.38 0.49
N PRO A 388 -8.73 20.37 -0.36
CA PRO A 388 -8.36 21.55 -1.12
C PRO A 388 -9.36 21.82 -2.25
N SER A 389 -9.55 23.11 -2.55
CA SER A 389 -10.30 23.58 -3.71
C SER A 389 -9.37 23.72 -4.92
N ILE A 390 -9.68 23.01 -6.02
CA ILE A 390 -8.93 23.13 -7.28
C ILE A 390 -9.58 24.22 -8.13
N THR A 391 -8.87 25.33 -8.32
CA THR A 391 -9.33 26.49 -9.09
C THR A 391 -8.76 26.49 -10.51
N ASP A 392 -9.50 27.09 -11.43
CA ASP A 392 -9.09 27.25 -12.83
C ASP A 392 -8.32 28.57 -13.05
N LYS A 393 -8.15 29.39 -11.99
CA LYS A 393 -7.26 30.56 -12.01
C LYS A 393 -5.84 30.12 -12.41
N PRO A 394 -5.09 30.88 -13.22
CA PRO A 394 -3.72 30.52 -13.56
C PRO A 394 -2.77 30.72 -12.36
N SER A 395 -1.94 29.72 -12.08
CA SER A 395 -0.86 29.78 -11.07
C SER A 395 -1.30 30.33 -9.70
N ASN A 396 -2.36 29.78 -9.10
CA ASN A 396 -2.86 30.16 -7.78
C ASN A 396 -2.36 29.20 -6.69
N PHE A 397 -1.98 29.76 -5.55
CA PHE A 397 -1.71 29.03 -4.30
C PHE A 397 -2.11 29.92 -3.13
N THR A 398 -3.11 29.49 -2.36
CA THR A 398 -3.53 30.19 -1.15
C THR A 398 -3.78 29.16 -0.05
N ALA A 399 -3.19 29.38 1.12
CA ALA A 399 -3.35 28.52 2.28
C ALA A 399 -3.48 29.35 3.57
N ILE A 400 -4.49 29.07 4.39
CA ILE A 400 -4.68 29.72 5.70
C ILE A 400 -4.44 28.70 6.80
N LYS A 401 -3.64 29.07 7.79
CA LYS A 401 -3.14 28.21 8.87
C LYS A 401 -2.52 26.92 8.34
N MET A 402 -1.63 27.03 7.35
CA MET A 402 -0.90 25.89 6.80
C MET A 402 0.18 25.42 7.77
N GLY A 403 0.25 24.12 8.03
CA GLY A 403 1.29 23.46 8.83
C GLY A 403 1.98 22.32 8.07
N HIS A 404 2.97 21.70 8.72
CA HIS A 404 3.66 20.53 8.17
C HIS A 404 3.03 19.23 8.69
N PRO A 405 2.46 18.37 7.82
CA PRO A 405 1.81 17.10 8.19
C PRO A 405 2.60 16.16 9.11
N LEU A 406 3.94 16.23 9.10
CA LEU A 406 4.83 15.29 9.81
C LEU A 406 5.34 15.83 11.15
N LEU A 407 5.11 17.12 11.48
CA LEU A 407 5.60 17.73 12.72
C LEU A 407 4.67 17.53 13.93
N GLY A 408 3.44 17.07 13.70
CA GLY A 408 2.46 16.83 14.77
C GLY A 408 2.21 18.08 15.61
N ASN A 409 2.20 17.94 16.94
CA ASN A 409 1.89 19.03 17.86
C ASN A 409 2.95 20.14 17.93
N LYS A 410 4.13 19.95 17.35
CA LYS A 410 5.22 20.95 17.34
C LYS A 410 5.07 21.98 16.23
N GLN A 411 4.10 21.82 15.33
CA GLN A 411 3.95 22.69 14.17
C GLN A 411 3.43 24.09 14.54
N VAL A 412 3.96 25.10 13.86
CA VAL A 412 3.42 26.46 13.84
C VAL A 412 2.76 26.69 12.49
N TYR A 413 1.53 27.20 12.52
CA TYR A 413 0.73 27.43 11.32
C TYR A 413 0.99 28.81 10.74
N ASN A 414 1.15 28.88 9.42
CA ASN A 414 1.43 30.11 8.68
C ASN A 414 0.39 30.34 7.59
N ASP A 415 0.08 31.61 7.34
CA ASP A 415 -0.81 32.02 6.25
C ASP A 415 0.03 32.35 5.02
N ILE A 416 -0.43 31.92 3.85
CA ILE A 416 0.25 32.11 2.58
C ILE A 416 -0.77 32.54 1.53
N SER A 417 -0.50 33.68 0.90
CA SER A 417 -1.18 34.10 -0.31
C SER A 417 -0.19 34.84 -1.20
N PHE A 418 -0.21 34.50 -2.49
CA PHE A 418 0.60 35.18 -3.49
C PHE A 418 -0.05 36.47 -4.00
N GLY A 419 -1.38 36.59 -3.95
CA GLY A 419 -2.08 37.67 -4.66
C GLY A 419 -1.68 37.69 -6.14
N ASP A 420 -1.19 38.83 -6.62
CA ASP A 420 -0.67 38.99 -7.99
C ASP A 420 0.82 38.65 -8.15
N ALA A 421 1.50 38.39 -7.04
CA ALA A 421 2.90 37.99 -7.02
C ALA A 421 3.07 36.56 -7.57
N LYS A 422 4.30 36.27 -7.99
CA LYS A 422 4.72 34.96 -8.48
C LYS A 422 5.78 34.34 -7.59
N VAL A 423 6.52 35.14 -6.84
CA VAL A 423 7.61 34.63 -6.01
C VAL A 423 7.48 35.17 -4.60
N LEU A 424 7.52 34.29 -3.59
CA LEU A 424 7.74 34.71 -2.21
C LEU A 424 9.21 34.50 -1.87
N LEU A 425 9.94 35.59 -1.63
CA LEU A 425 11.31 35.54 -1.15
C LEU A 425 11.29 35.49 0.38
N ILE A 426 11.85 34.44 0.95
CA ILE A 426 11.82 34.17 2.39
C ILE A 426 13.23 34.32 2.96
N THR A 427 13.40 35.34 3.79
CA THR A 427 14.66 35.62 4.48
C THR A 427 14.59 35.24 5.96
N GLY A 428 15.75 35.11 6.59
CA GLY A 428 15.86 34.78 8.01
C GLY A 428 17.09 33.94 8.32
N SER A 429 17.43 33.86 9.60
CA SER A 429 18.55 33.07 10.11
C SER A 429 18.41 31.57 9.82
N ASN A 430 19.51 30.85 9.98
CA ASN A 430 19.48 29.39 10.02
C ASN A 430 18.58 28.93 11.17
N MET A 431 17.89 27.80 10.99
CA MET A 431 16.99 27.22 11.99
C MET A 431 15.69 28.01 12.26
N SER A 432 15.46 29.14 11.60
CA SER A 432 14.25 29.97 11.76
C SER A 432 12.97 29.38 11.15
N GLY A 433 13.07 28.27 10.40
CA GLY A 433 11.93 27.54 9.83
C GLY A 433 11.72 27.72 8.32
N LYS A 434 12.64 28.40 7.60
CA LYS A 434 12.56 28.62 6.13
C LYS A 434 12.32 27.32 5.36
N SER A 435 13.24 26.36 5.43
CA SER A 435 13.13 25.07 4.74
C SER A 435 11.88 24.29 5.15
N THR A 436 11.48 24.39 6.43
CA THR A 436 10.26 23.75 6.94
C THR A 436 9.00 24.34 6.30
N LEU A 437 8.94 25.65 6.09
CA LEU A 437 7.82 26.30 5.38
C LEU A 437 7.73 25.82 3.92
N LEU A 438 8.85 25.81 3.20
CA LEU A 438 8.92 25.32 1.82
C LEU A 438 8.44 23.86 1.74
N ARG A 439 8.96 22.98 2.61
CA ARG A 439 8.52 21.57 2.68
C ARG A 439 7.05 21.44 3.05
N SER A 440 6.55 22.29 3.95
CA SER A 440 5.13 22.31 4.32
C SER A 440 4.24 22.62 3.11
N ALA A 441 4.61 23.58 2.27
CA ALA A 441 3.87 23.84 1.05
C ALA A 441 3.95 22.66 0.07
N GLY A 442 5.16 22.15 -0.19
CA GLY A 442 5.37 21.05 -1.13
C GLY A 442 4.61 19.78 -0.74
N ILE A 443 4.71 19.34 0.52
CA ILE A 443 4.01 18.13 0.97
C ILE A 443 2.48 18.33 0.96
N ASN A 444 1.96 19.52 1.26
CA ASN A 444 0.53 19.81 1.14
C ASN A 444 0.07 19.82 -0.33
N LEU A 445 0.92 20.20 -1.30
CA LEU A 445 0.62 20.02 -2.72
C LEU A 445 0.53 18.54 -3.09
N VAL A 446 1.45 17.70 -2.62
CA VAL A 446 1.39 16.24 -2.83
C VAL A 446 0.10 15.65 -2.24
N LEU A 447 -0.26 16.06 -1.03
CA LEU A 447 -1.53 15.66 -0.41
C LEU A 447 -2.75 16.15 -1.22
N ALA A 448 -2.72 17.39 -1.71
CA ALA A 448 -3.80 17.95 -2.50
C ALA A 448 -4.03 17.17 -3.79
N TYR A 449 -2.94 16.86 -4.50
CA TYR A 449 -2.97 16.10 -5.74
C TYR A 449 -3.29 14.61 -5.54
N ALA A 450 -2.98 14.05 -4.37
CA ALA A 450 -3.45 12.72 -3.98
C ALA A 450 -4.97 12.68 -3.70
N GLY A 451 -5.64 13.84 -3.61
CA GLY A 451 -7.07 13.94 -3.30
C GLY A 451 -7.40 13.72 -1.83
N VAL A 452 -6.46 13.97 -0.92
CA VAL A 452 -6.67 13.93 0.53
C VAL A 452 -6.75 15.34 1.12
N PRO A 453 -7.26 15.49 2.35
CA PRO A 453 -7.14 16.76 3.06
C PRO A 453 -5.70 17.16 3.30
N VAL A 454 -5.47 18.46 3.31
CA VAL A 454 -4.19 19.10 3.57
C VAL A 454 -4.16 19.67 4.99
N CYS A 455 -2.96 19.80 5.57
CA CYS A 455 -2.75 20.39 6.88
C CYS A 455 -2.90 21.92 6.83
N ALA A 456 -4.13 22.39 6.67
CA ALA A 456 -4.52 23.80 6.67
C ALA A 456 -5.99 23.97 7.07
N ASN A 457 -6.41 25.20 7.39
CA ASN A 457 -7.82 25.56 7.59
C ASN A 457 -8.52 26.01 6.30
N TYR A 458 -7.76 26.45 5.31
CA TYR A 458 -8.22 26.76 3.97
C TYR A 458 -7.09 26.47 2.99
N PHE A 459 -7.41 25.91 1.83
CA PHE A 459 -6.42 25.64 0.80
C PHE A 459 -7.07 25.69 -0.58
N GLU A 460 -6.59 26.59 -1.43
CA GLU A 460 -7.01 26.73 -2.83
C GLU A 460 -5.76 26.75 -3.71
N LEU A 461 -5.77 25.95 -4.77
CA LEU A 461 -4.65 25.85 -5.70
C LEU A 461 -5.10 25.63 -7.14
N SER A 462 -4.24 26.02 -8.07
CA SER A 462 -4.29 25.56 -9.46
C SER A 462 -3.50 24.28 -9.63
N ILE A 463 -3.76 23.54 -10.70
CA ILE A 463 -2.93 22.39 -11.06
C ILE A 463 -1.60 22.88 -11.62
N MET A 464 -0.51 22.49 -10.96
CA MET A 464 0.86 22.90 -11.26
C MET A 464 1.82 21.72 -11.10
N ASN A 465 2.89 21.71 -11.89
CA ASN A 465 3.97 20.74 -11.73
C ASN A 465 4.89 21.18 -10.58
N VAL A 466 5.13 20.31 -9.60
CA VAL A 466 5.96 20.64 -8.43
C VAL A 466 7.42 20.30 -8.71
N TYR A 467 8.30 21.27 -8.46
CA TYR A 467 9.74 21.10 -8.56
C TYR A 467 10.44 21.65 -7.33
N THR A 468 11.46 20.94 -6.86
CA THR A 468 12.24 21.35 -5.70
C THR A 468 13.73 21.30 -5.97
N CYS A 469 14.44 22.24 -5.36
CA CYS A 469 15.88 22.22 -5.23
C CYS A 469 16.20 22.62 -3.78
N MET A 470 16.29 21.63 -2.88
CA MET A 470 16.50 21.90 -1.45
C MET A 470 17.65 21.11 -0.82
N ARG A 471 17.73 19.81 -1.07
CA ARG A 471 18.85 18.98 -0.62
C ARG A 471 19.76 18.69 -1.79
N ILE A 472 21.06 18.80 -1.56
CA ILE A 472 22.07 18.30 -2.47
C ILE A 472 22.62 17.03 -1.82
N SER A 473 22.26 15.88 -2.36
CA SER A 473 22.83 14.60 -1.97
C SER A 473 24.05 14.33 -2.84
N ASP A 474 25.23 14.19 -2.22
CA ASP A 474 26.44 13.78 -2.93
C ASP A 474 26.20 12.41 -3.57
N ASN A 475 26.38 12.34 -4.89
CA ASN A 475 26.39 11.06 -5.59
C ASN A 475 27.84 10.68 -5.89
N LEU A 476 28.50 10.11 -4.87
CA LEU A 476 29.89 9.64 -4.95
C LEU A 476 30.11 8.67 -6.11
N GLU A 477 29.09 7.89 -6.51
CA GLU A 477 29.18 6.95 -7.64
C GLU A 477 29.25 7.62 -9.01
N LYS A 478 28.74 8.86 -9.16
CA LYS A 478 28.70 9.56 -10.46
C LYS A 478 29.81 10.58 -10.68
N SER A 479 30.71 10.79 -9.71
CA SER A 479 31.80 11.79 -9.82
C SER A 479 31.32 13.20 -10.17
N ILE A 480 30.05 13.52 -9.90
CA ILE A 480 29.43 14.83 -10.19
C ILE A 480 29.52 15.68 -8.92
N SER A 481 30.05 16.90 -9.04
CA SER A 481 30.05 17.85 -7.92
C SER A 481 28.62 18.20 -7.51
N SER A 482 28.41 18.38 -6.21
CA SER A 482 27.15 18.83 -5.61
C SER A 482 26.56 20.05 -6.34
N PHE A 483 27.42 21.00 -6.72
CA PHE A 483 27.05 22.18 -7.51
C PHE A 483 26.54 21.84 -8.92
N TYR A 484 27.17 20.90 -9.63
CA TYR A 484 26.69 20.53 -10.96
C TYR A 484 25.36 19.75 -10.91
N ALA A 485 25.15 18.92 -9.88
CA ALA A 485 23.86 18.28 -9.65
C ALA A 485 22.74 19.33 -9.36
N GLU A 486 23.06 20.36 -8.59
CA GLU A 486 22.18 21.51 -8.37
C GLU A 486 21.85 22.24 -9.68
N LEU A 487 22.85 22.51 -10.54
CA LEU A 487 22.63 23.13 -11.85
C LEU A 487 21.74 22.28 -12.77
N LEU A 488 21.92 20.96 -12.80
CA LEU A 488 21.06 20.06 -13.58
C LEU A 488 19.62 20.08 -13.08
N ARG A 489 19.41 20.13 -11.75
CA ARG A 489 18.08 20.31 -11.16
C ARG A 489 17.48 21.63 -11.61
N ILE A 490 18.18 22.75 -11.43
CA ILE A 490 17.71 24.08 -11.84
C ILE A 490 17.34 24.11 -13.33
N LYS A 491 18.18 23.54 -14.20
CA LYS A 491 17.90 23.42 -15.63
C LYS A 491 16.57 22.72 -15.88
N SER A 492 16.30 21.61 -15.20
CA SER A 492 15.03 20.88 -15.34
C SER A 492 13.81 21.71 -14.93
N ILE A 493 13.94 22.56 -13.91
CA ILE A 493 12.87 23.48 -13.46
C ILE A 493 12.60 24.53 -14.53
N VAL A 494 13.65 25.14 -15.07
CA VAL A 494 13.54 26.17 -16.12
C VAL A 494 12.94 25.58 -17.40
N GLU A 495 13.35 24.38 -17.80
CA GLU A 495 12.78 23.67 -18.96
C GLU A 495 11.30 23.35 -18.75
N ALA A 496 10.92 22.88 -17.55
CA ALA A 496 9.53 22.63 -17.21
C ALA A 496 8.68 23.91 -17.22
N GLY A 497 9.25 25.04 -16.78
CA GLY A 497 8.59 26.34 -16.81
C GLY A 497 8.24 26.83 -18.21
N LYS A 498 8.97 26.40 -19.24
CA LYS A 498 8.64 26.70 -20.66
C LYS A 498 7.48 25.87 -21.21
N GLY A 499 7.00 24.88 -20.45
CA GLY A 499 5.90 24.00 -20.82
C GLY A 499 4.53 24.70 -20.74
N HIS A 500 3.48 23.95 -21.07
CA HIS A 500 2.10 24.47 -21.08
C HIS A 500 1.45 24.48 -19.69
N LYS A 501 1.97 23.67 -18.76
CA LYS A 501 1.46 23.60 -17.39
C LYS A 501 2.31 24.50 -16.49
N PRO A 502 1.70 25.33 -15.62
CA PRO A 502 2.45 26.17 -14.70
C PRO A 502 3.28 25.33 -13.73
N VAL A 503 4.45 25.85 -13.35
CA VAL A 503 5.36 25.22 -12.38
C VAL A 503 5.21 25.85 -11.01
N PHE A 504 5.16 25.00 -9.97
CA PHE A 504 5.32 25.40 -8.58
C PHE A 504 6.73 25.03 -8.10
N PHE A 505 7.60 26.01 -7.88
CA PHE A 505 8.99 25.76 -7.50
C PHE A 505 9.29 26.02 -6.02
N LEU A 506 10.17 25.22 -5.44
CA LEU A 506 10.73 25.37 -4.09
C LEU A 506 12.25 25.43 -4.19
N LEU A 507 12.83 26.61 -4.00
CA LEU A 507 14.28 26.82 -4.07
C LEU A 507 14.80 27.16 -2.68
N ASP A 508 15.65 26.32 -2.11
CA ASP A 508 16.19 26.53 -0.77
C ASP A 508 17.68 26.84 -0.80
N GLU A 509 17.99 28.13 -0.66
CA GLU A 509 19.35 28.65 -0.57
C GLU A 509 20.24 28.18 -1.73
N ILE A 510 19.79 28.41 -2.97
CA ILE A 510 20.48 27.95 -4.18
C ILE A 510 21.87 28.58 -4.40
N PHE A 511 22.70 27.91 -5.19
CA PHE A 511 24.05 28.33 -5.59
C PHE A 511 25.03 28.51 -4.41
N LYS A 512 24.93 27.67 -3.38
CA LYS A 512 25.84 27.71 -2.21
C LYS A 512 27.30 27.48 -2.57
N GLY A 513 27.55 26.70 -3.63
CA GLY A 513 28.88 26.24 -4.03
C GLY A 513 29.73 27.25 -4.82
N THR A 514 29.26 28.48 -5.03
CA THR A 514 30.00 29.53 -5.77
C THR A 514 30.23 30.79 -4.94
N ASN A 515 30.99 31.75 -5.47
CA ASN A 515 31.28 33.04 -4.84
C ASN A 515 29.98 33.86 -4.61
N SER A 516 30.01 34.85 -3.72
CA SER A 516 28.82 35.60 -3.32
C SER A 516 28.18 36.41 -4.45
N GLN A 517 28.99 37.02 -5.33
CA GLN A 517 28.49 37.83 -6.45
C GLN A 517 27.79 36.97 -7.51
N ASP A 518 28.39 35.85 -7.92
CA ASP A 518 27.82 34.91 -8.88
C ASP A 518 26.55 34.26 -8.32
N ARG A 519 26.52 33.98 -7.01
CA ARG A 519 25.33 33.48 -6.31
C ARG A 519 24.18 34.49 -6.39
N HIS A 520 24.44 35.74 -6.03
CA HIS A 520 23.44 36.81 -6.07
C HIS A 520 22.89 37.01 -7.49
N LEU A 521 23.79 37.22 -8.46
CA LEU A 521 23.41 37.46 -9.85
C LEU A 521 22.70 36.25 -10.47
N GLY A 522 23.22 35.04 -10.23
CA GLY A 522 22.63 33.79 -10.70
C GLY A 522 21.23 33.57 -10.14
N ALA A 523 21.03 33.79 -8.83
CA ALA A 523 19.71 33.68 -8.20
C ALA A 523 18.73 34.70 -8.78
N LYS A 524 19.15 35.97 -8.92
CA LYS A 524 18.33 37.05 -9.50
C LYS A 524 17.87 36.71 -10.92
N LEU A 525 18.78 36.25 -11.78
CA LEU A 525 18.48 35.84 -13.16
C LEU A 525 17.53 34.64 -13.22
N LEU A 526 17.78 33.61 -12.39
CA LEU A 526 16.92 32.42 -12.35
C LEU A 526 15.50 32.76 -11.91
N ILE A 527 15.36 33.51 -10.81
CA ILE A 527 14.06 33.93 -10.29
C ILE A 527 13.29 34.71 -11.35
N LYS A 528 13.97 35.64 -12.02
CA LYS A 528 13.41 36.43 -13.11
C LYS A 528 12.86 35.54 -14.23
N GLN A 529 13.71 34.64 -14.73
CA GLN A 529 13.33 33.73 -15.79
C GLN A 529 12.14 32.83 -15.42
N LEU A 530 12.07 32.36 -14.17
CA LEU A 530 10.98 31.49 -13.70
C LEU A 530 9.64 32.23 -13.67
N TYR A 531 9.58 33.43 -13.08
CA TYR A 531 8.31 34.16 -13.01
C TYR A 531 7.86 34.69 -14.37
N GLU A 532 8.79 35.07 -15.26
CA GLU A 532 8.48 35.47 -16.64
C GLU A 532 7.86 34.32 -17.45
N ASN A 533 8.28 33.08 -17.16
CA ASN A 533 7.67 31.86 -17.71
C ASN A 533 6.33 31.48 -17.01
N GLY A 534 5.80 32.32 -16.11
CA GLY A 534 4.53 32.08 -15.43
C GLY A 534 4.59 31.09 -14.27
N ALA A 535 5.79 30.65 -13.88
CA ALA A 535 5.99 29.82 -12.70
C ALA A 535 5.74 30.62 -11.42
N ILE A 536 5.35 29.91 -10.37
CA ILE A 536 5.06 30.46 -9.05
C ILE A 536 5.85 29.67 -8.01
N GLY A 537 6.30 30.28 -6.92
CA GLY A 537 7.05 29.51 -5.94
C GLY A 537 7.66 30.28 -4.79
N PHE A 538 8.36 29.52 -3.95
CA PHE A 538 9.08 30.03 -2.80
C PHE A 538 10.58 29.97 -3.07
N VAL A 539 11.28 31.01 -2.63
CA VAL A 539 12.73 31.05 -2.60
C VAL A 539 13.16 31.41 -1.19
N SER A 540 13.90 30.54 -0.52
CA SER A 540 14.60 30.92 0.71
C SER A 540 16.03 31.35 0.41
N THR A 541 16.47 32.41 1.08
CA THR A 541 17.84 32.93 0.93
C THR A 541 18.35 33.56 2.22
N HIS A 542 19.67 33.64 2.32
CA HIS A 542 20.39 34.45 3.30
C HIS A 542 20.84 35.79 2.74
N ASP A 543 20.78 35.94 1.42
CA ASP A 543 21.19 37.14 0.73
C ASP A 543 20.09 38.20 0.85
N LEU A 544 20.34 39.20 1.70
CA LEU A 544 19.44 40.32 1.91
C LEU A 544 19.40 41.27 0.70
N GLU A 545 20.41 41.26 -0.17
CA GLU A 545 20.44 42.10 -1.37
C GLU A 545 19.37 41.64 -2.37
N LEU A 546 18.99 40.35 -2.36
CA LEU A 546 17.87 39.86 -3.17
C LEU A 546 16.52 40.46 -2.75
N ALA A 547 16.42 41.02 -1.53
CA ALA A 547 15.19 41.66 -1.09
C ALA A 547 14.83 42.90 -1.92
N ASP A 548 15.82 43.57 -2.53
CA ASP A 548 15.58 44.73 -3.38
C ASP A 548 14.82 44.38 -4.67
N MET A 549 14.80 43.10 -5.07
CA MET A 549 14.06 42.61 -6.23
C MET A 549 12.55 42.86 -6.15
N GLU A 550 11.96 43.00 -4.95
CA GLU A 550 10.53 43.30 -4.81
C GLU A 550 10.17 44.62 -5.52
N ARG A 551 11.00 45.65 -5.37
CA ARG A 551 10.82 46.94 -6.04
C ARG A 551 11.15 46.84 -7.53
N GLU A 552 12.22 46.16 -7.88
CA GLU A 552 12.67 46.02 -9.27
C GLU A 552 11.70 45.25 -10.16
N THR A 553 10.91 44.35 -9.57
CA THR A 553 9.97 43.47 -10.29
C THR A 553 8.53 43.97 -10.27
N ASN A 554 8.29 45.20 -9.79
CA ASN A 554 6.95 45.76 -9.63
C ASN A 554 6.01 44.80 -8.86
N GLU A 555 6.48 44.33 -7.70
CA GLU A 555 5.78 43.41 -6.79
C GLU A 555 5.44 42.01 -7.36
N LYS A 556 6.08 41.61 -8.47
CA LYS A 556 6.02 40.20 -8.92
C LYS A 556 6.77 39.25 -7.99
N LEU A 557 7.75 39.77 -7.28
CA LEU A 557 8.38 39.12 -6.13
C LEU A 557 8.00 39.88 -4.86
N ILE A 558 7.69 39.15 -3.81
CA ILE A 558 7.30 39.74 -2.53
C ILE A 558 8.10 39.17 -1.36
N ASN A 559 8.64 40.05 -0.51
CA ASN A 559 9.46 39.68 0.63
C ASN A 559 8.64 39.19 1.83
N TYR A 560 9.15 38.12 2.43
CA TYR A 560 8.75 37.62 3.73
C TYR A 560 9.99 37.27 4.56
N HIS A 561 9.81 37.19 5.87
CA HIS A 561 10.88 36.77 6.76
C HIS A 561 10.37 36.03 7.99
N PHE A 562 11.29 35.27 8.58
CA PHE A 562 11.20 34.79 9.96
C PHE A 562 12.08 35.67 10.85
N GLN A 563 11.68 35.80 12.12
CA GLN A 563 12.42 36.55 13.12
C GLN A 563 12.91 35.61 14.22
N GLU A 564 14.02 36.00 14.84
CA GLU A 564 14.47 35.45 16.11
C GLU A 564 14.30 36.48 17.21
N HIS A 565 14.12 35.99 18.43
CA HIS A 565 14.10 36.81 19.63
C HIS A 565 15.07 36.24 20.65
N TYR A 566 15.75 37.14 21.35
CA TYR A 566 16.75 36.77 22.33
C TYR A 566 16.18 36.93 23.73
N LYS A 567 16.33 35.90 24.56
CA LYS A 567 15.93 35.94 25.96
C LYS A 567 16.93 35.14 26.78
N ASN A 568 17.44 35.71 27.87
CA ASN A 568 18.39 35.05 28.77
C ASN A 568 19.62 34.45 28.04
N ASN A 569 20.20 35.18 27.09
CA ASN A 569 21.32 34.72 26.24
C ASN A 569 21.03 33.49 25.35
N GLU A 570 19.78 33.07 25.22
CA GLU A 570 19.34 32.02 24.29
C GLU A 570 18.55 32.60 23.11
N ILE A 571 18.65 31.92 21.97
CA ILE A 571 17.98 32.29 20.72
C ILE A 571 16.68 31.50 20.62
N PHE A 572 15.56 32.22 20.48
CA PHE A 572 14.23 31.63 20.29
C PHE A 572 13.67 31.98 18.92
N PHE A 573 12.98 31.01 18.33
CA PHE A 573 12.27 31.17 17.07
C PHE A 573 10.78 30.94 17.31
N ASP A 574 9.95 31.88 16.86
CA ASP A 574 8.50 31.73 16.97
C ASP A 574 7.88 31.02 15.74
N TYR A 575 8.70 30.82 14.70
CA TYR A 575 8.34 30.16 13.44
C TYR A 575 7.13 30.79 12.73
N ARG A 576 6.91 32.11 12.91
CA ARG A 576 5.84 32.85 12.23
C ARG A 576 6.38 33.65 11.04
N LEU A 577 5.78 33.41 9.88
CA LEU A 577 6.06 34.13 8.64
C LEU A 577 5.48 35.54 8.70
N ARG A 578 6.29 36.55 8.37
CA ARG A 578 5.90 37.96 8.38
C ARG A 578 6.22 38.62 7.05
N ARG A 579 5.38 39.54 6.60
CA ARG A 579 5.60 40.32 5.37
C ARG A 579 6.77 41.30 5.57
N GLY A 580 7.53 41.53 4.52
CA GLY A 580 8.67 42.46 4.48
C GLY A 580 10.01 41.78 4.71
N VAL A 581 11.06 42.59 4.79
CA VAL A 581 12.44 42.16 4.99
C VAL A 581 12.75 42.04 6.48
N SER A 582 13.63 41.11 6.85
CA SER A 582 14.08 41.01 8.25
C SER A 582 14.81 42.28 8.69
N THR A 583 14.43 42.82 9.84
CA THR A 583 15.08 43.98 10.47
C THR A 583 16.15 43.59 11.49
N THR A 584 16.29 42.31 11.83
CA THR A 584 17.23 41.83 12.85
C THR A 584 18.59 41.49 12.26
N ARG A 585 19.64 42.18 12.72
CA ARG A 585 21.05 41.91 12.37
C ARG A 585 21.67 40.92 13.35
N ASN A 586 21.53 39.62 13.08
CA ASN A 586 22.02 38.54 13.95
C ASN A 586 23.52 38.55 14.25
N ALA A 587 24.35 38.94 13.29
CA ALA A 587 25.81 38.83 13.43
C ALA A 587 26.36 39.70 14.58
N LEU A 588 25.88 40.94 14.73
CA LEU A 588 26.33 41.86 15.78
C LEU A 588 25.94 41.37 17.18
N TYR A 589 24.73 40.81 17.32
CA TYR A 589 24.26 40.27 18.60
C TYR A 589 24.99 38.97 18.97
N LEU A 590 25.23 38.08 18.01
CA LEU A 590 26.04 36.87 18.21
C LEU A 590 27.48 37.20 18.58
N MET A 591 28.07 38.24 18.00
CA MET A 591 29.38 38.75 18.37
C MET A 591 29.40 39.23 19.83
N ARG A 592 28.37 39.97 20.28
CA ARG A 592 28.25 40.37 21.70
C ARG A 592 28.12 39.18 22.64
N LEU A 593 27.31 38.17 22.30
CA LEU A 593 27.20 36.93 23.09
C LEU A 593 28.50 36.14 23.15
N ALA A 594 29.31 36.16 22.09
CA ALA A 594 30.62 35.52 22.03
C ALA A 594 31.74 36.34 22.70
N GLY A 595 31.42 37.47 23.34
CA GLY A 595 32.38 38.33 24.04
C GLY A 595 33.23 39.22 23.12
N VAL A 596 32.82 39.41 21.86
CA VAL A 596 33.49 40.30 20.92
C VAL A 596 32.94 41.72 21.07
N GLU A 597 33.82 42.66 21.45
CA GLU A 597 33.49 44.08 21.49
C GLU A 597 33.16 44.58 20.07
N THR A 598 31.89 44.76 19.79
CA THR A 598 31.42 45.39 18.56
C THR A 598 31.29 46.88 18.85
N GLY A 599 32.26 47.69 18.39
CA GLY A 599 32.36 49.13 18.62
C GLY A 599 31.24 50.00 18.01
N TYR A 600 30.02 49.46 17.92
CA TYR A 600 28.79 50.18 17.60
C TYR A 600 27.93 50.21 18.88
N ASN A 601 27.79 51.42 19.45
CA ASN A 601 26.86 51.71 20.53
C ASN A 601 25.42 51.47 20.09
#